data_AF-A0A523RTL0-F1
#
_entry.id   AF-A0A523RTL0-F1
#
_cell.length_a   1.000
_cell.length_b   1.000
_cell.length_c   1.000
_cell.angle_alpha   90.00
_cell.angle_beta   90.00
_cell.angle_gamma   90.00
#
_symmetry.space_group_name_H-M   'P 1'
#
loop_
_entity.id
_entity.type
_entity.pdbx_description
1 polymer ?
#
loop_
_entity_poly.entity_id
_entity_poly.type
_entity_poly.pdbx_seq_one_letter_code
_entity_poly.pdbx_strand_id
1 'polypeptide(L)' 'MSKREFEDYIQDILDSINAIEEFVKELEFEDFVRDRKTIFAVTRAIEIIGEATNFRP' A
#
# COMPACT_ATOMS: atom_id res chain seq x y z
N MET A 1 -4.34 -6.53 23.03
CA MET A 1 -3.78 -6.00 21.78
C MET A 1 -2.35 -5.60 22.07
N SER A 2 -1.37 -6.19 21.38
CA SER A 2 0.04 -5.84 21.54
C SER A 2 0.25 -4.37 21.17
N LYS A 3 1.17 -3.71 21.85
CA LYS A 3 1.70 -2.41 21.38
C LYS A 3 2.39 -2.69 20.05
N ARG A 4 2.13 -1.88 19.02
CA ARG A 4 2.86 -1.96 17.76
C ARG A 4 4.24 -1.36 17.97
N GLU A 5 5.25 -2.07 17.51
CA GLU A 5 6.63 -1.58 17.52
C GLU A 5 6.93 -0.84 16.22
N PHE A 6 7.97 0.00 16.22
CA PHE A 6 8.39 0.75 15.03
C PHE A 6 8.62 -0.15 13.81
N GLU A 7 9.09 -1.37 14.05
CA GLU A 7 9.33 -2.41 13.04
C GLU A 7 8.03 -2.83 12.33
N ASP A 8 6.89 -2.88 13.03
CA ASP A 8 5.60 -3.24 12.44
C ASP A 8 5.15 -2.19 11.40
N TYR A 9 5.43 -0.91 11.67
CA TYR A 9 5.08 0.18 10.74
C TYR A 9 5.95 0.16 9.48
N ILE A 10 7.24 -0.14 9.63
CA ILE A 10 8.12 -0.32 8.47
C ILE A 10 7.66 -1.52 7.64
N GLN A 11 7.27 -2.61 8.29
CA GLN A 11 6.79 -3.79 7.58
C GLN A 11 5.49 -3.51 6.82
N ASP A 12 4.52 -2.80 7.42
CA ASP A 12 3.28 -2.40 6.74
C ASP A 12 3.57 -1.55 5.48
N ILE A 13 4.56 -0.65 5.56
CA ILE A 13 4.98 0.16 4.42
C ILE A 13 5.56 -0.72 3.31
N LEU A 14 6.49 -1.62 3.68
CA LEU A 14 7.14 -2.53 2.73
C LEU A 14 6.14 -3.45 2.04
N ASP A 15 5.22 -4.03 2.80
CA ASP A 15 4.18 -4.92 2.29
C ASP A 15 3.24 -4.16 1.34
N SER A 16 2.89 -2.92 1.68
CA SER A 16 2.05 -2.07 0.83
C SER A 16 2.74 -1.70 -0.48
N ILE A 17 4.05 -1.40 -0.46
CA ILE A 17 4.82 -1.13 -1.67
C ILE A 17 4.88 -2.37 -2.56
N ASN A 18 5.22 -3.53 -2.00
CA ASN A 18 5.28 -4.79 -2.75
C ASN A 18 3.93 -5.14 -3.38
N ALA A 19 2.82 -4.92 -2.65
CA ALA A 19 1.48 -5.14 -3.17
C ALA A 19 1.16 -4.21 -4.35
N ILE A 20 1.50 -2.91 -4.25
CA ILE A 20 1.32 -1.97 -5.36
C ILE A 20 2.08 -2.44 -6.60
N GLU A 21 3.36 -2.81 -6.44
CA GLU A 21 4.17 -3.33 -7.54
C GLU A 21 3.52 -4.57 -8.16
N GLU A 22 3.06 -5.51 -7.34
CA GLU A 22 2.39 -6.72 -7.83
C GLU A 22 1.11 -6.43 -8.61
N PHE A 23 0.29 -5.48 -8.15
CA PHE A 23 -0.96 -5.12 -8.81
C PHE A 23 -0.78 -4.46 -10.16
N VAL A 24 0.30 -3.68 -10.33
CA VAL A 24 0.51 -2.91 -11.56
C VAL A 24 1.49 -3.58 -12.53
N LYS A 25 2.25 -4.60 -12.12
CA LYS A 25 3.34 -5.18 -12.94
C LYS A 25 2.95 -5.68 -14.33
N GLU A 26 1.70 -6.13 -14.51
CA GLU A 26 1.19 -6.67 -15.79
C GLU A 26 0.18 -5.75 -16.47
N LEU A 27 0.01 -4.52 -15.96
CA LEU A 27 -0.93 -3.55 -16.51
C LEU A 27 -0.18 -2.45 -17.26
N GLU A 28 -0.59 -2.23 -18.51
CA GLU A 28 -0.30 -0.98 -19.19
C GLU A 28 -1.14 0.16 -18.57
N PHE A 29 -0.72 1.40 -18.78
CA PHE A 29 -1.35 2.56 -18.16
C PHE A 29 -2.85 2.67 -18.52
N GLU A 30 -3.22 2.44 -19.78
CA GLU A 30 -4.61 2.49 -20.23
C GLU A 30 -5.48 1.41 -19.58
N ASP A 31 -4.91 0.24 -19.30
CA ASP A 31 -5.59 -0.87 -18.61
C ASP A 31 -5.78 -0.54 -17.13
N PHE A 32 -4.74 0.01 -16.49
CA PHE A 32 -4.82 0.48 -15.10
C PHE A 32 -5.91 1.53 -14.90
N VAL A 33 -5.99 2.55 -15.78
CA VAL A 33 -6.99 3.63 -15.67
C VAL A 33 -8.43 3.11 -15.79
N ARG A 34 -8.63 1.98 -16.48
CA ARG A 34 -9.95 1.34 -16.64
C ARG A 34 -10.25 0.31 -15.56
N ASP A 35 -9.23 -0.22 -14.88
CA ASP A 35 -9.39 -1.17 -13.79
C ASP A 35 -9.63 -0.46 -12.45
N ARG A 36 -10.90 -0.17 -12.17
CA ARG A 36 -11.33 0.40 -10.89
C ARG A 36 -10.88 -0.43 -9.69
N LYS A 37 -10.86 -1.77 -9.79
CA LYS A 37 -10.49 -2.63 -8.66
C LYS A 37 -9.02 -2.38 -8.30
N THR A 38 -8.15 -2.36 -9.29
CA THR A 38 -6.72 -2.13 -9.07
C THR A 38 -6.45 -0.71 -8.59
N ILE A 39 -7.17 0.30 -9.10
CA ILE A 39 -7.10 1.67 -8.57
C ILE A 39 -7.47 1.71 -7.08
N PHE A 40 -8.56 1.05 -6.66
CA PHE A 40 -8.95 0.98 -5.24
C PHE A 40 -7.90 0.27 -4.39
N ALA A 41 -7.31 -0.82 -4.89
CA ALA A 41 -6.27 -1.56 -4.18
C ALA A 41 -5.00 -0.72 -3.97
N VAL A 42 -4.52 -0.06 -5.03
CA VAL A 42 -3.36 0.85 -4.97
C VAL A 42 -3.63 2.04 -4.05
N THR A 43 -4.82 2.64 -4.14
CA THR A 43 -5.20 3.75 -3.25
C THR A 43 -5.17 3.32 -1.79
N ARG A 44 -5.72 2.14 -1.47
CA ARG A 44 -5.72 1.63 -0.10
C ARG A 44 -4.31 1.34 0.41
N ALA A 45 -3.43 0.79 -0.43
CA ALA A 45 -2.03 0.56 -0.05
C ALA A 45 -1.31 1.89 0.26
N ILE A 46 -1.57 2.95 -0.52
CA ILE A 46 -1.02 4.29 -0.24
C ILE A 46 -1.56 4.86 1.09
N GLU A 47 -2.84 4.66 1.39
CA GLU A 47 -3.40 5.06 2.69
C GLU A 47 -2.72 4.36 3.86
N ILE A 48 -2.45 3.05 3.76
CA ILE A 48 -1.74 2.29 4.81
C ILE A 48 -0.33 2.83 5.01
N ILE A 49 0.39 3.14 3.92
CA ILE A 49 1.70 3.80 3.99
C ILE A 49 1.59 5.17 4.70
N GLY A 50 0.57 5.95 4.35
CA GLY A 50 0.29 7.24 5.00
C GLY A 50 -0.04 7.12 6.49
N GLU A 51 -0.82 6.11 6.88
CA GLU A 51 -1.12 5.80 8.28
C GLU A 51 0.14 5.39 9.05
N ALA A 52 0.98 4.53 8.45
CA ALA A 52 2.21 4.05 9.07
C ALA A 52 3.28 5.15 9.23
N THR A 53 3.37 6.07 8.27
CA THR A 53 4.31 7.21 8.33
C THR A 53 3.88 8.31 9.30
N ASN A 54 2.58 8.43 9.58
CA ASN A 54 2.04 9.37 10.57
C ASN A 54 2.12 8.86 12.01
N PHE A 55 2.75 7.70 12.25
CA PHE A 55 2.99 7.21 13.60
C PHE A 55 3.80 8.24 14.40
N ARG A 56 3.13 8.85 15.37
CA ARG A 56 3.76 9.66 16.41
C ARG A 56 3.83 8.81 17.68
N PRO A 57 5.01 8.59 18.27
CA PRO A 57 5.17 7.86 19.52
C PRO A 57 4.48 8.55 20.70
#